data_AF-A0A4D4KY97-F1
#
_entry.id   AF-A0A4D4KY97-F1
#
_cell.length_a   1.000
_cell.length_b   1.000
_cell.length_c   1.000
_cell.angle_alpha   90.00
_cell.angle_beta   90.00
_cell.angle_gamma   90.00
#
_symmetry.space_group_name_H-M   'P 1'
#
loop_
_entity.id
_entity.type
_entity.pdbx_description
1 polymer ?
#
loop_
_entity_poly.entity_id
_entity_poly.type
_entity_poly.pdbx_seq_one_letter_code
_entity_poly.pdbx_strand_id
1 'polypeptide(L)'
;MVLHVSPEPAVGGPLALVRDGDWITLDVPARTLTPEVGEEELERRRAAWEPSPPVADRGWSRLYTEHVLQADQGLGLDFLVGGSGHPAPRESH
;
A
#
# COMPACT_ATOMS: atom_id res chain seq x y z
N MET A 1 19.19 -0.98 -4.17
CA MET A 1 17.95 -1.53 -3.57
C MET A 1 16.88 -0.46 -3.71
N VAL A 2 15.67 -0.85 -4.11
CA VAL A 2 14.48 0.03 -4.13
C VAL A 2 13.55 -0.45 -3.03
N LEU A 3 13.00 0.48 -2.24
CA LEU A 3 12.14 0.20 -1.09
C LEU A 3 10.90 1.09 -1.14
N HIS A 4 9.88 0.73 -0.35
CA HIS A 4 8.65 1.51 -0.16
C HIS A 4 7.93 1.83 -1.49
N VAL A 5 7.92 0.87 -2.42
CA VAL A 5 7.11 0.98 -3.63
C VAL A 5 5.64 1.06 -3.21
N SER A 6 4.98 2.15 -3.59
CA SER A 6 3.58 2.43 -3.25
C SER A 6 2.80 2.79 -4.53
N PRO A 7 1.53 2.35 -4.66
CA PRO A 7 0.81 1.47 -3.75
C PRO A 7 1.43 0.06 -3.66
N GLU A 8 1.33 -0.56 -2.50
CA GLU A 8 1.91 -1.88 -2.25
C GLU A 8 1.19 -3.00 -3.04
N PRO A 9 1.81 -4.17 -3.23
CA PRO A 9 1.17 -5.28 -3.95
C PRO A 9 -0.13 -5.78 -3.30
N ALA A 10 -0.22 -5.73 -1.97
CA ALA A 10 -1.37 -6.23 -1.22
C ALA A 10 -2.67 -5.50 -1.55
N VAL A 11 -2.59 -4.24 -1.99
CA VAL A 11 -3.73 -3.41 -2.40
C VAL A 11 -3.87 -3.29 -3.93
N GLY A 12 -3.14 -4.11 -4.70
CA GLY A 12 -3.23 -4.15 -6.16
C GLY A 12 -2.42 -3.04 -6.85
N GLY A 13 -1.40 -2.52 -6.17
CA GLY A 13 -0.43 -1.60 -6.78
C GLY A 13 0.32 -2.24 -7.97
N PRO A 14 1.03 -1.44 -8.79
CA PRO A 14 1.66 -1.93 -10.02
C PRO A 14 2.59 -3.14 -9.83
N LEU A 15 3.27 -3.22 -8.68
CA LEU A 15 4.17 -4.34 -8.36
C LEU A 15 3.42 -5.68 -8.21
N ALA A 16 2.11 -5.67 -7.91
CA ALA A 16 1.28 -6.88 -7.89
C ALA A 16 1.10 -7.52 -9.28
N LEU A 17 1.33 -6.74 -10.35
CA LEU A 17 1.07 -7.15 -11.73
C LEU A 17 2.32 -7.68 -12.43
N VAL A 18 3.50 -7.50 -11.83
CA VAL A 18 4.77 -8.00 -12.37
C VAL A 18 4.83 -9.52 -12.26
N ARG A 19 5.39 -10.16 -13.28
CA ARG A 19 5.56 -11.60 -13.39
C ARG A 19 7.01 -11.94 -13.70
N ASP A 20 7.40 -13.18 -13.42
CA ASP A 20 8.72 -13.68 -13.75
C ASP A 20 9.01 -13.52 -15.26
N GLY A 21 10.17 -12.95 -15.57
CA GLY A 21 10.61 -12.68 -16.93
C GLY A 21 10.21 -11.32 -17.49
N ASP A 22 9.40 -10.52 -16.80
CA ASP A 22 9.16 -9.13 -17.20
C ASP A 22 10.45 -8.30 -17.09
N TRP A 23 10.67 -7.42 -18.06
CA TRP A 23 11.75 -6.44 -18.01
C TRP A 23 11.36 -5.24 -17.14
N ILE A 24 12.32 -4.72 -16.38
CA ILE A 24 12.15 -3.53 -15.54
C ILE A 24 13.32 -2.59 -15.78
N THR A 25 13.01 -1.35 -16.14
CA THR A 25 13.99 -0.27 -16.27
C THR A 25 14.08 0.51 -14.96
N LEU A 26 15.29 0.67 -14.43
CA LEU A 26 15.59 1.55 -13.30
C LEU A 26 16.57 2.63 -13.76
N ASP A 27 16.13 3.88 -13.72
CA ASP A 27 16.96 5.06 -13.99
C ASP A 27 16.97 5.98 -12.77
N VAL A 28 18.06 5.93 -12.00
CA VAL A 28 18.22 6.73 -10.78
C VAL A 28 18.37 8.22 -11.10
N PRO A 29 19.20 8.66 -12.06
CA PRO A 29 19.25 10.05 -12.50
C PRO A 29 17.88 10.62 -12.91
N ALA A 30 17.11 9.89 -13.72
CA ALA A 30 15.78 10.30 -14.17
C ALA A 30 14.70 10.12 -13.10
N ARG A 31 15.00 9.40 -12.01
CA ARG A 31 14.07 9.02 -10.93
C ARG A 31 12.88 8.20 -11.44
N THR A 32 13.13 7.28 -12.36
CA THR A 32 12.10 6.41 -12.92
C THR A 32 12.37 4.95 -12.57
N LEU A 33 11.27 4.22 -12.37
CA LEU A 33 11.23 2.78 -12.24
C LEU A 33 10.01 2.32 -13.05
N THR A 34 10.25 1.61 -14.15
CA THR A 34 9.21 1.34 -15.15
C THR A 34 9.21 -0.15 -15.49
N PRO A 35 8.09 -0.87 -15.30
CA PRO A 35 7.91 -2.18 -15.89
C PRO A 35 7.75 -2.02 -17.41
N GLU A 36 8.55 -2.73 -18.20
CA GLU A 36 8.50 -2.73 -19.66
C GLU A 36 7.42 -3.71 -20.16
N VAL A 37 6.20 -3.50 -19.66
CA VAL A 37 5.01 -4.29 -19.99
C VAL A 37 3.99 -3.34 -20.59
N GLY A 38 3.40 -3.72 -21.73
CA GLY A 38 2.41 -2.88 -22.41
C GLY A 38 1.17 -2.63 -21.55
N GLU A 39 0.56 -1.45 -21.70
CA GLU A 39 -0.60 -1.03 -20.91
C GLU A 39 -1.77 -2.03 -21.00
N GLU A 40 -2.06 -2.55 -22.21
CA GLU A 40 -3.12 -3.55 -22.41
C GLU A 40 -2.89 -4.83 -21.61
N GLU A 41 -1.63 -5.25 -21.48
CA GLU A 41 -1.24 -6.42 -20.69
C GLU A 41 -1.37 -6.12 -19.20
N LEU A 42 -0.91 -4.96 -18.75
CA LEU A 42 -1.06 -4.54 -17.35
C LEU A 42 -2.54 -4.45 -16.94
N GLU A 43 -3.39 -3.89 -17.79
CA GLU A 43 -4.83 -3.81 -17.54
C GLU A 43 -5.48 -5.20 -17.53
N ARG A 44 -5.08 -6.11 -18.42
CA ARG A 44 -5.53 -7.51 -18.36
C ARG A 44 -5.12 -8.18 -17.04
N ARG A 45 -3.88 -7.97 -16.60
CA ARG A 45 -3.40 -8.52 -15.32
C ARG A 45 -4.12 -7.91 -14.13
N ARG A 46 -4.40 -6.60 -14.18
CA ARG A 46 -5.17 -5.87 -13.17
C ARG A 46 -6.59 -6.39 -13.06
N ALA A 47 -7.26 -6.63 -14.18
CA ALA A 47 -8.62 -7.19 -14.21
C ALA A 47 -8.69 -8.63 -13.65
N ALA A 48 -7.58 -9.37 -13.71
CA ALA A 48 -7.45 -10.72 -13.14
C ALA A 48 -6.87 -10.73 -11.71
N TRP A 49 -6.54 -9.56 -11.14
CA TRP A 49 -5.97 -9.48 -9.81
C TRP A 49 -7.06 -9.62 -8.75
N GLU A 50 -6.81 -10.50 -7.78
CA GLU A 50 -7.68 -10.69 -6.63
C GLU A 50 -6.88 -10.43 -5.34
N PRO A 51 -7.42 -9.66 -4.38
CA PRO A 51 -6.78 -9.44 -3.10
C PRO A 51 -6.70 -10.75 -2.31
N SER A 52 -5.63 -10.91 -1.53
CA SER A 52 -5.54 -12.01 -0.57
C SER A 52 -6.64 -11.87 0.50
N PRO A 53 -7.17 -12.99 1.02
CA PRO A 53 -8.17 -12.95 2.07
C PRO A 53 -7.62 -12.26 3.32
N PRO A 54 -8.49 -11.64 4.15
CA PRO A 54 -8.07 -11.02 5.39
C PRO A 54 -7.35 -12.00 6.31
N VAL A 55 -6.28 -11.54 6.96
CA VAL A 55 -5.50 -12.36 7.91
C VAL A 55 -6.29 -12.67 9.18
N ALA A 56 -7.23 -11.79 9.57
CA ALA A 56 -8.09 -11.98 10.72
C ALA A 56 -9.39 -11.18 10.61
N ASP A 57 -10.48 -11.71 11.15
CA ASP A 57 -11.80 -11.07 11.14
C ASP A 57 -12.05 -10.12 12.33
N ARG A 58 -11.13 -10.09 13.32
CA ARG A 58 -11.24 -9.25 14.53
C ARG A 58 -9.89 -8.94 15.16
N GLY A 59 -9.88 -8.00 16.11
CA GLY A 59 -8.72 -7.64 16.91
C GLY A 59 -7.75 -6.70 16.20
N TRP A 60 -6.52 -6.60 16.72
CA TRP A 60 -5.51 -5.68 16.19
C TRP A 60 -5.21 -5.89 14.71
N SER A 61 -5.08 -7.14 14.26
CA SER A 61 -4.75 -7.43 12.86
C SER A 61 -5.80 -6.91 11.89
N ARG A 62 -7.08 -6.95 12.26
CA ARG A 62 -8.15 -6.35 11.46
C ARG A 62 -8.03 -4.82 11.45
N LEU A 63 -7.92 -4.20 12.62
CA LEU A 63 -7.78 -2.75 12.76
C LEU A 63 -6.59 -2.23 11.93
N TYR A 64 -5.43 -2.89 12.03
CA TYR A 64 -4.24 -2.52 11.28
C TYR A 64 -4.47 -2.62 9.76
N THR A 65 -4.93 -3.76 9.26
CA THR A 65 -5.14 -3.97 7.82
C THR A 65 -6.21 -3.03 7.23
N GLU A 66 -7.23 -2.66 8.02
CA GLU A 66 -8.29 -1.74 7.58
C GLU A 66 -7.84 -0.27 7.57
N HIS A 67 -6.92 0.14 8.45
CA HIS A 67 -6.62 1.55 8.72
C HIS A 67 -5.18 2.00 8.42
N VAL A 68 -4.25 1.08 8.13
CA VAL A 68 -2.86 1.45 7.85
C VAL A 68 -2.74 2.21 6.53
N LEU A 69 -2.00 3.32 6.57
CA LEU A 69 -1.66 4.13 5.40
C LEU A 69 -0.47 3.54 4.62
N GLN A 70 -0.36 3.90 3.35
CA GLN A 70 0.74 3.46 2.50
C GLN A 70 2.10 4.05 2.95
N ALA A 71 3.20 3.47 2.46
CA ALA A 71 4.54 3.87 2.89
C ALA A 71 4.88 5.32 2.52
N ASP A 72 4.39 5.81 1.37
CA ASP A 72 4.50 7.20 0.96
C ASP A 72 3.74 8.19 1.87
N GLN A 73 2.83 7.67 2.71
CA GLN A 73 2.03 8.41 3.68
C GLN A 73 2.49 8.22 5.14
N GLY A 74 3.59 7.49 5.36
CA GLY A 74 4.23 7.37 6.67
C GLY A 74 3.76 6.22 7.56
N LEU A 75 3.02 5.24 7.02
CA LEU A 75 2.68 3.99 7.72
C LEU A 75 1.89 4.18 9.05
N GLY A 76 1.20 5.31 9.18
CA GLY A 76 0.31 5.58 10.31
C GLY A 76 -1.04 4.88 10.17
N LEU A 77 -1.90 5.03 11.17
CA LEU A 77 -3.32 4.70 11.02
C LEU A 77 -4.08 5.96 10.59
N ASP A 78 -4.98 5.84 9.62
CA ASP A 78 -5.74 6.95 9.04
C ASP A 78 -6.44 7.82 10.10
N PHE A 79 -7.05 7.20 11.11
CA PHE A 79 -7.78 7.88 12.19
C PHE A 79 -6.87 8.53 13.24
N LEU A 80 -5.55 8.33 13.15
CA LEU A 80 -4.55 8.98 14.01
C LEU A 80 -3.87 10.17 13.34
N VAL A 81 -4.18 10.47 12.07
CA VAL A 81 -3.59 11.61 11.36
C VAL A 81 -3.99 12.93 12.04
N GLY A 82 -3.00 13.79 12.30
CA GLY A 82 -3.18 15.09 12.95
C GLY A 82 -2.77 15.07 14.41
N GLY A 83 -3.58 15.65 15.30
CA GLY A 83 -3.31 15.70 16.72
C GLY A 83 -4.58 15.78 17.55
N SER A 84 -4.63 15.04 18.65
CA SER A 84 -5.80 14.96 19.54
C SER A 84 -5.91 16.13 20.53
N GLY A 85 -4.91 17.02 20.57
CA GLY A 85 -4.82 18.09 21.57
C GLY A 85 -4.66 17.54 23.00
N HIS A 86 -4.92 18.40 23.98
CA HIS A 86 -4.89 18.04 25.40
C HIS A 86 -6.10 18.63 26.16
N PRO A 87 -7.34 18.27 25.79
CA PRO A 87 -8.52 18.69 26.56
C PRO A 87 -8.50 18.03 27.95
N ALA A 88 -9.00 18.76 28.96
CA ALA A 88 -9.20 18.17 30.28
C ALA A 88 -10.20 17.00 30.18
N PRO A 89 -9.90 15.82 30.74
CA PRO A 89 -10.82 14.69 30.73
C PRO A 89 -12.07 15.01 31.56
N ARG A 90 -13.15 14.27 31.30
CA ARG A 90 -14.35 14.33 32.16
C ARG A 90 -14.00 13.88 33.58
N GLU A 91 -14.66 14.48 34.57
CA GLU A 91 -14.66 14.00 35.96
C GLU A 91 -14.95 12.50 35.96
N SER A 92 -14.12 11.74 36.67
CA SER A 92 -14.20 10.27 36.66
C SER A 92 -15.28 9.72 37.60
N HIS A 93 -15.87 10.58 38.43
CA HIS A 93 -16.87 10.27 39.46
C HIS A 93 -17.93 11.36 39.55
#